data_AF-A0A965D1Z1-F1
#
_entry.id   AF-A0A965D1Z1-F1
#
_cell.length_a   1.000
_cell.length_b   1.000
_cell.length_c   1.000
_cell.angle_alpha   90.00
_cell.angle_beta   90.00
_cell.angle_gamma   90.00
#
_symmetry.space_group_name_H-M   'P 1'
#
loop_
_entity.id
_entity.type
_entity.pdbx_description
1 polymer ?
#
loop_
_entity_poly.entity_id
_entity_poly.type
_entity_poly.pdbx_seq_one_letter_code
_entity_poly.pdbx_strand_id
1 'polypeptide(L)'
;MKLATLRWMAIAPAILLAWVAAFAIGIRLLDVARRFCPPEAMISGTCTVRWYAPTEMAIMALSTALAALFIVGISVWLAPSHRALVAKLVTAGGIAYAIYFAVQTGLWLCFGTAAAAAVATCWRVVLNESRFSPTSSSHQTTSSGESRP
;
A
#
# COMPACT_ATOMS: atom_id res chain seq x y z
N MET A 1 -15.26 16.32 -21.86
CA MET A 1 -14.93 15.28 -20.85
C MET A 1 -14.86 15.92 -19.47
N LYS A 2 -15.55 15.39 -18.46
CA LYS A 2 -15.53 15.95 -17.10
C LYS A 2 -14.15 15.68 -16.47
N LEU A 3 -13.53 16.67 -15.80
CA LEU A 3 -12.22 16.51 -15.15
C LEU A 3 -12.16 15.27 -14.21
N ALA A 4 -13.29 14.87 -13.64
CA ALA A 4 -13.40 13.67 -12.81
C ALA A 4 -12.99 12.39 -13.56
N THR A 5 -13.42 12.22 -14.82
CA THR A 5 -13.14 11.01 -15.62
C THR A 5 -11.65 10.88 -15.95
N LEU A 6 -10.98 12.01 -16.22
CA LEU A 6 -9.54 12.04 -16.49
C LEU A 6 -8.74 11.59 -15.27
N ARG A 7 -9.15 12.01 -14.05
CA ARG A 7 -8.49 11.61 -12.80
C ARG A 7 -8.66 10.12 -12.54
N TRP A 8 -9.82 9.54 -12.82
CA TRP A 8 -10.04 8.09 -12.69
C TRP A 8 -9.20 7.28 -13.67
N MET A 9 -9.07 7.72 -14.93
CA MET A 9 -8.20 7.08 -15.91
C MET A 9 -6.71 7.18 -15.51
N ALA A 10 -6.31 8.26 -14.83
CA ALA A 10 -4.95 8.47 -14.37
C ALA A 10 -4.55 7.61 -13.15
N ILE A 11 -5.51 7.03 -12.41
CA ILE A 11 -5.21 6.20 -11.23
C ILE A 11 -4.46 4.93 -11.63
N ALA A 12 -4.92 4.21 -12.66
CA ALA A 12 -4.28 2.98 -13.13
C ALA A 12 -2.80 3.17 -13.54
N PRO A 13 -2.44 4.12 -14.41
CA PRO A 13 -1.05 4.35 -14.77
C PRO A 13 -0.24 4.91 -13.59
N ALA A 14 -0.83 5.70 -12.70
CA ALA A 14 -0.14 6.19 -11.51
C ALA A 14 0.23 5.06 -10.54
N ILE A 15 -0.68 4.09 -10.33
CA ILE A 15 -0.41 2.88 -9.53
C ILE A 15 0.70 2.05 -10.18
N LEU A 16 0.66 1.88 -11.51
CA LEU A 16 1.70 1.14 -12.21
C LEU A 16 3.07 1.82 -12.07
N LEU A 17 3.13 3.14 -12.25
CA LEU A 17 4.36 3.92 -12.06
C LEU A 17 4.89 3.83 -10.62
N ALA A 18 3.99 3.87 -9.63
CA ALA A 18 4.33 3.71 -8.22
C ALA A 18 4.96 2.34 -7.94
N TRP A 19 4.37 1.28 -8.51
CA TRP A 19 4.88 -0.07 -8.38
C TRP A 19 6.25 -0.23 -9.05
N VAL A 20 6.41 0.26 -10.29
CA VAL A 20 7.69 0.25 -11.02
C VAL A 20 8.76 1.03 -10.27
N ALA A 21 8.43 2.19 -9.71
CA ALA A 21 9.36 3.00 -8.91
C ALA A 21 9.82 2.25 -7.66
N ALA A 22 8.90 1.63 -6.91
CA ALA A 22 9.25 0.85 -5.72
C ALA A 22 10.12 -0.36 -6.07
N PHE A 23 9.81 -1.06 -7.16
CA PHE A 23 10.60 -2.18 -7.66
C PHE A 23 12.02 -1.75 -8.07
N ALA A 24 12.14 -0.63 -8.78
CA ALA A 24 13.43 -0.06 -9.16
C ALA A 24 14.26 0.33 -7.93
N ILE A 25 13.64 0.91 -6.90
CA ILE A 25 14.31 1.23 -5.63
C ILE A 25 14.84 -0.05 -4.97
N GLY A 26 14.03 -1.12 -4.91
CA GLY A 26 14.45 -2.42 -4.38
C GLY A 26 15.69 -2.97 -5.09
N ILE A 27 15.67 -3.01 -6.43
CA ILE A 27 16.80 -3.47 -7.25
C ILE A 27 18.05 -2.63 -6.96
N ARG A 28 17.93 -1.31 -6.94
CA ARG A 28 19.07 -0.42 -6.66
C ARG A 28 19.66 -0.65 -5.28
N LEU A 29 18.82 -0.93 -4.29
CA LEU A 29 19.27 -1.19 -2.93
C LEU A 29 20.03 -2.53 -2.83
N LEU A 30 19.56 -3.56 -3.56
CA LEU A 30 20.27 -4.83 -3.74
C LEU A 30 21.63 -4.63 -4.45
N ASP A 31 21.68 -3.84 -5.52
CA ASP A 31 22.93 -3.52 -6.23
C ASP A 31 23.95 -2.86 -5.30
N VAL A 32 23.48 -1.90 -4.48
CA VAL A 32 24.33 -1.23 -3.49
C VAL A 32 24.84 -2.24 -2.46
N ALA A 33 23.98 -3.10 -1.92
CA ALA A 33 24.38 -4.13 -0.97
C ALA A 33 25.43 -5.09 -1.56
N ARG A 34 25.31 -5.45 -2.84
CA ARG A 34 26.29 -6.29 -3.55
C ARG A 34 27.65 -5.62 -3.70
N ARG A 35 27.71 -4.29 -3.88
CA ARG A 35 28.99 -3.55 -3.97
C ARG A 35 29.79 -3.55 -2.67
N PHE A 36 29.14 -3.78 -1.53
CA PHE A 36 29.80 -3.95 -0.24
C PHE A 36 30.30 -5.39 -0.01
N CYS A 37 30.05 -6.31 -0.95
CA CYS A 37 30.56 -7.67 -0.84
C CYS A 37 32.07 -7.68 -1.15
N PRO A 38 32.91 -8.22 -0.26
CA PRO A 38 34.31 -8.45 -0.58
C PRO A 38 34.46 -9.48 -1.72
N PRO A 39 35.42 -9.30 -2.64
CA PRO A 39 35.58 -10.18 -3.80
C PRO A 39 35.89 -11.64 -3.41
N GLU A 40 36.55 -11.86 -2.27
CA GLU A 40 36.85 -13.20 -1.73
C GLU A 40 35.62 -13.99 -1.30
N ALA A 41 34.48 -13.33 -1.07
CA ALA A 41 33.23 -13.96 -0.64
C ALA A 41 32.17 -14.05 -1.77
N MET A 42 32.56 -13.75 -3.01
CA MET A 42 31.66 -13.78 -4.16
C MET A 42 31.83 -15.09 -4.93
N ILE A 43 30.84 -15.98 -4.83
CA ILE A 43 30.84 -17.29 -5.50
C ILE A 43 29.69 -17.28 -6.51
N SER A 44 29.98 -17.48 -7.79
CA SER A 44 28.97 -17.55 -8.86
C SER A 44 28.02 -16.34 -8.94
N GLY A 45 28.51 -15.15 -8.58
CA GLY A 45 27.72 -13.91 -8.61
C GLY A 45 26.79 -13.70 -7.40
N THR A 46 26.85 -14.57 -6.40
CA THR A 46 26.16 -14.37 -5.11
C THR A 46 27.16 -14.14 -3.99
N CYS A 47 26.79 -13.24 -3.07
CA CYS A 47 27.60 -12.93 -1.90
C CYS A 47 27.28 -13.93 -0.79
N THR A 48 28.29 -14.65 -0.28
CA THR A 48 28.09 -15.73 0.71
C THR A 48 28.33 -15.29 2.15
N VAL A 49 28.55 -13.99 2.39
CA VAL A 49 28.76 -13.44 3.72
C VAL A 49 27.50 -13.59 4.60
N ARG A 50 27.71 -13.88 5.88
CA ARG A 50 26.63 -14.17 6.85
C ARG A 50 25.61 -13.04 7.01
N TRP A 51 26.03 -11.79 6.77
CA TRP A 51 25.16 -10.62 6.87
C TRP A 51 24.32 -10.37 5.61
N TYR A 52 24.69 -10.92 4.45
CA TYR A 52 24.02 -10.60 3.19
C TYR A 52 22.61 -11.20 3.12
N ALA A 53 22.41 -12.44 3.57
CA ALA A 53 21.10 -13.09 3.60
C ALA A 53 20.03 -12.31 4.40
N PRO A 54 20.26 -11.88 5.66
CA PRO A 54 19.29 -11.06 6.37
C PRO A 54 19.11 -9.67 5.77
N THR A 55 20.17 -9.07 5.19
CA THR A 55 20.08 -7.78 4.49
C THR A 55 19.21 -7.87 3.24
N GLU A 56 19.37 -8.93 2.43
CA GLU A 56 18.55 -9.18 1.25
C GLU A 56 17.07 -9.33 1.60
N MET A 57 16.75 -10.11 2.65
CA MET A 57 15.38 -10.22 3.14
C MET A 57 14.82 -8.89 3.65
N ALA A 58 15.63 -8.10 4.36
CA ALA A 58 15.22 -6.78 4.84
C ALA A 58 14.95 -5.80 3.69
N ILE A 59 15.79 -5.81 2.65
CA ILE A 59 15.61 -4.99 1.44
C ILE A 59 14.33 -5.39 0.71
N MET A 60 14.08 -6.69 0.56
CA MET A 60 12.84 -7.21 -0.04
C MET A 60 11.62 -6.75 0.76
N ALA A 61 11.62 -6.93 2.08
CA ALA A 61 10.51 -6.52 2.96
C ALA A 61 10.28 -5.00 2.96
N LEU A 62 11.35 -4.20 2.95
CA LEU A 62 11.25 -2.74 2.88
C LEU A 62 10.70 -2.27 1.54
N SER A 63 11.15 -2.86 0.44
CA SER A 63 10.68 -2.50 -0.89
C SER A 63 9.21 -2.86 -1.12
N THR A 64 8.75 -4.02 -0.61
CA THR A 64 7.33 -4.40 -0.67
C THR A 64 6.45 -3.50 0.19
N ALA A 65 6.91 -3.14 1.40
CA ALA A 65 6.21 -2.19 2.26
C ALA A 65 6.12 -0.79 1.62
N LEU A 66 7.20 -0.33 0.98
CA LEU A 66 7.24 0.95 0.29
C LEU A 66 6.33 0.97 -0.94
N ALA A 67 6.27 -0.13 -1.70
CA ALA A 67 5.34 -0.30 -2.81
C ALA A 67 3.89 -0.17 -2.34
N ALA A 68 3.52 -0.86 -1.26
CA ALA A 68 2.18 -0.79 -0.68
C ALA A 68 1.82 0.64 -0.24
N LEU A 69 2.76 1.33 0.41
CA LEU A 69 2.59 2.73 0.82
C LEU A 69 2.34 3.66 -0.37
N PHE A 70 3.14 3.56 -1.44
CA PHE A 70 2.97 4.41 -2.61
C PHE A 70 1.66 4.11 -3.36
N ILE A 71 1.31 2.84 -3.54
CA ILE A 71 0.09 2.45 -4.24
C ILE A 71 -1.14 2.98 -3.50
N VAL A 72 -1.25 2.75 -2.19
CA VAL A 72 -2.39 3.22 -1.39
C VAL A 72 -2.38 4.75 -1.29
N GLY A 73 -1.21 5.35 -1.03
CA GLY A 73 -1.06 6.80 -0.89
C GLY A 73 -1.47 7.56 -2.15
N ILE A 74 -0.96 7.17 -3.32
CA ILE A 74 -1.27 7.80 -4.61
C ILE A 74 -2.75 7.60 -4.96
N SER A 75 -3.30 6.41 -4.73
CA SER A 75 -4.73 6.13 -4.99
C SER A 75 -5.65 7.03 -4.17
N VAL A 76 -5.32 7.26 -2.90
CA VAL A 76 -6.08 8.15 -2.01
C VAL A 76 -5.92 9.61 -2.41
N TRP A 77 -4.72 10.02 -2.83
CA TRP A 77 -4.44 11.41 -3.21
C TRP A 77 -5.13 11.80 -4.52
N LEU A 78 -5.23 10.87 -5.48
CA LEU A 78 -5.93 11.09 -6.74
C LEU A 78 -7.46 11.03 -6.60
N ALA A 79 -7.99 10.34 -5.58
CA ALA A 79 -9.44 10.20 -5.38
C ALA A 79 -10.08 11.52 -4.86
N PRO A 80 -11.04 12.12 -5.61
CA PRO A 80 -11.59 13.44 -5.28
C PRO A 80 -12.78 13.43 -4.32
N SER A 81 -13.53 12.32 -4.17
CA SER A 81 -14.78 12.31 -3.38
C SER A 81 -15.06 11.05 -2.56
N HIS A 82 -14.32 9.96 -2.73
CA HIS A 82 -14.58 8.67 -2.07
C HIS A 82 -13.27 8.01 -1.59
N ARG A 83 -12.42 8.77 -0.90
CA ARG A 83 -11.06 8.34 -0.53
C ARG A 83 -11.06 7.10 0.36
N ALA A 84 -11.95 7.01 1.33
CA ALA A 84 -12.07 5.84 2.19
C ALA A 84 -12.48 4.56 1.45
N LEU A 85 -13.40 4.66 0.47
CA LEU A 85 -13.85 3.51 -0.31
C LEU A 85 -12.74 3.01 -1.24
N VAL A 86 -12.08 3.94 -1.95
CA VAL A 86 -10.93 3.63 -2.81
C VAL A 86 -9.79 3.01 -2.01
N ALA A 87 -9.47 3.55 -0.83
CA ALA A 87 -8.44 2.99 0.05
C ALA A 87 -8.74 1.53 0.43
N LYS A 88 -9.99 1.22 0.81
CA LYS A 88 -10.41 -0.15 1.15
C LYS A 88 -10.29 -1.10 -0.03
N LEU A 89 -10.77 -0.70 -1.22
CA LEU A 89 -10.70 -1.54 -2.42
C LEU A 89 -9.26 -1.82 -2.85
N VAL A 90 -8.42 -0.78 -2.88
CA VAL A 90 -7.00 -0.91 -3.25
C VAL A 90 -6.25 -1.77 -2.23
N THR A 91 -6.55 -1.61 -0.93
CA THR A 91 -5.95 -2.44 0.13
C THR A 91 -6.39 -3.90 0.00
N ALA A 92 -7.68 -4.17 -0.21
CA ALA A 92 -8.20 -5.52 -0.38
C ALA A 92 -7.60 -6.21 -1.63
N GLY A 93 -7.58 -5.52 -2.77
CA GLY A 93 -6.96 -6.02 -4.00
C GLY A 93 -5.45 -6.25 -3.83
N GLY A 94 -4.76 -5.33 -3.15
CA GLY A 94 -3.33 -5.46 -2.85
C GLY A 94 -3.04 -6.66 -1.94
N ILE A 95 -3.84 -6.89 -0.90
CA ILE A 95 -3.70 -8.08 -0.02
C ILE A 95 -3.93 -9.36 -0.81
N ALA A 96 -4.99 -9.43 -1.63
CA ALA A 96 -5.27 -10.61 -2.45
C ALA A 96 -4.10 -10.93 -3.41
N TYR A 97 -3.56 -9.91 -4.08
CA TYR A 97 -2.39 -10.05 -4.93
C TYR A 97 -1.14 -10.46 -4.14
N ALA A 98 -0.93 -9.88 -2.96
CA ALA A 98 0.19 -10.22 -2.09
C ALA A 98 0.09 -11.67 -1.57
N ILE A 99 -1.10 -12.18 -1.25
CA ILE A 99 -1.33 -13.59 -0.89
C ILE A 99 -0.95 -14.48 -2.07
N TYR A 100 -1.42 -14.16 -3.28
CA TYR A 100 -1.08 -14.92 -4.49
C TYR A 100 0.44 -14.99 -4.69
N PHE A 101 1.14 -13.87 -4.52
CA PHE A 101 2.59 -13.81 -4.66
C PHE A 101 3.34 -14.54 -3.52
N ALA A 102 2.83 -14.47 -2.29
CA ALA A 102 3.40 -15.16 -1.14
C ALA A 102 3.31 -16.68 -1.29
N VAL A 103 2.20 -17.19 -1.83
CA VAL A 103 2.05 -18.62 -2.14
C VAL A 103 3.04 -19.08 -3.20
N GLN A 104 3.29 -18.26 -4.23
CA GLN A 104 4.24 -18.60 -5.30
C GLN A 104 5.70 -18.57 -4.84
N THR A 105 6.07 -17.62 -3.97
CA THR A 105 7.47 -17.37 -3.60
C THR A 105 7.88 -17.94 -2.24
N GLY A 106 6.93 -18.36 -1.41
CA GLY A 106 7.17 -18.82 -0.04
C GLY A 106 7.62 -17.73 0.94
N LEU A 107 7.63 -16.46 0.53
CA LEU A 107 8.17 -15.32 1.29
C LEU A 107 7.11 -14.68 2.21
N TRP A 108 6.68 -15.43 3.24
CA TRP A 108 5.65 -14.98 4.19
C TRP A 108 6.03 -13.73 5.01
N LEU A 109 7.34 -13.51 5.24
CA LEU A 109 7.84 -12.31 5.93
C LEU A 109 7.59 -11.02 5.13
N CYS A 110 7.75 -11.09 3.81
CA CYS A 110 7.48 -9.96 2.92
C CYS A 110 5.98 -9.64 2.84
N PHE A 111 5.14 -10.68 2.94
CA PHE A 111 3.70 -10.52 3.03
C PHE A 111 3.27 -9.79 4.31
N GLY A 112 3.77 -10.22 5.47
CA GLY A 112 3.37 -9.64 6.76
C GLY A 112 3.67 -8.14 6.84
N THR A 113 4.85 -7.73 6.38
CA THR A 113 5.27 -6.32 6.38
C THR A 113 4.47 -5.48 5.37
N ALA A 114 4.25 -5.99 4.16
CA ALA A 114 3.43 -5.32 3.15
C ALA A 114 1.96 -5.17 3.59
N ALA A 115 1.38 -6.23 4.16
CA ALA A 115 0.01 -6.22 4.66
C ALA A 115 -0.14 -5.24 5.84
N ALA A 116 0.79 -5.26 6.80
CA ALA A 116 0.78 -4.33 7.92
C ALA A 116 0.88 -2.87 7.46
N ALA A 117 1.77 -2.57 6.51
CA ALA A 117 1.91 -1.22 5.94
C ALA A 117 0.64 -0.77 5.19
N ALA A 118 0.04 -1.65 4.39
CA ALA A 118 -1.18 -1.36 3.66
C ALA A 118 -2.36 -1.08 4.60
N VAL A 119 -2.54 -1.94 5.62
CA VAL A 119 -3.59 -1.79 6.63
C VAL A 119 -3.39 -0.52 7.45
N ALA A 120 -2.17 -0.25 7.91
CA ALA A 120 -1.87 0.98 8.68
C ALA A 120 -2.17 2.24 7.86
N THR A 121 -1.82 2.25 6.58
CA THR A 121 -2.09 3.38 5.68
C THR A 121 -3.60 3.56 5.46
N CYS A 122 -4.31 2.48 5.16
CA CYS A 122 -5.77 2.50 5.02
C CYS A 122 -6.44 2.98 6.32
N TRP A 123 -5.99 2.49 7.48
CA TRP A 123 -6.50 2.86 8.78
C TRP A 123 -6.34 4.36 9.04
N ARG A 124 -5.16 4.93 8.76
CA ARG A 124 -4.94 6.38 8.89
C ARG A 124 -5.86 7.20 8.01
N VAL A 125 -6.11 6.75 6.77
CA VAL A 125 -7.00 7.46 5.82
C VAL A 125 -8.45 7.41 6.30
N VAL A 126 -8.92 6.22 6.73
CA VAL A 126 -10.29 6.04 7.24
C VAL A 126 -10.52 6.85 8.52
N LEU A 127 -9.55 6.83 9.46
CA LEU A 127 -9.64 7.64 10.68
C LEU A 127 -9.66 9.15 10.38
N ASN A 128 -8.97 9.59 9.34
CA ASN A 128 -8.94 10.99 8.97
C ASN A 128 -10.30 11.45 8.41
N GLU A 129 -10.98 10.59 7.63
CA GLU A 129 -12.33 10.89 7.14
C GLU A 129 -13.37 10.87 8.27
N SER A 130 -13.28 9.95 9.23
CA SER A 130 -14.20 9.92 10.38
C SER A 130 -14.08 11.15 11.29
N ARG A 131 -12.89 11.77 11.35
CA ARG A 131 -12.72 13.07 12.06
C ARG A 131 -13.42 14.22 11.36
N PHE A 132 -13.66 14.12 10.05
CA PHE A 132 -14.26 15.18 9.24
C PHE A 132 -15.79 15.07 9.11
N SER A 133 -16.39 13.95 9.55
CA SER A 133 -17.85 13.81 9.69
C SER A 133 -18.33 13.83 11.14
N PRO A 134 -18.12 14.89 11.95
CA PRO A 134 -18.81 15.06 13.21
C PRO A 134 -20.13 15.81 13.01
N THR A 135 -20.97 15.50 12.00
CA THR A 135 -22.31 16.11 11.92
C THR A 135 -23.22 15.37 10.94
N SER A 136 -24.19 14.62 11.48
CA SER A 136 -25.56 14.47 10.95
C SER A 136 -26.20 13.19 11.54
N SER A 137 -26.27 13.09 12.86
CA SER A 137 -27.19 12.14 13.52
C SER A 137 -28.00 12.86 14.59
N SER A 138 -28.45 14.06 14.26
CA SER A 138 -29.31 14.88 15.12
C SER A 138 -30.12 15.83 14.25
N HIS A 139 -30.97 15.31 13.36
CA HIS A 139 -32.20 15.98 12.90
C HIS A 139 -33.01 15.10 11.96
N GLN A 140 -33.81 14.22 12.54
CA GLN A 140 -35.19 13.97 12.12
C GLN A 140 -35.92 13.46 13.38
N THR A 141 -36.09 14.33 14.39
CA THR A 141 -37.37 14.98 14.73
C THR A 141 -38.57 14.07 14.42
N THR A 142 -39.10 13.37 15.41
CA THR A 142 -40.27 13.84 16.18
C THR A 142 -41.40 14.34 15.29
N SER A 143 -42.31 13.45 14.88
CA SER A 143 -43.73 13.77 14.71
C SER A 143 -44.51 12.49 14.44
N SER A 144 -44.96 11.81 15.49
CA SER A 144 -46.14 10.94 15.42
C SER A 144 -46.64 10.67 16.84
N GLY A 145 -47.13 11.72 17.48
CA GLY A 145 -47.84 11.61 18.75
C GLY A 145 -48.23 13.01 19.21
N GLU A 146 -49.52 13.36 19.02
CA GLU A 146 -50.36 14.23 19.88
C GLU A 146 -51.67 14.52 19.09
N SER A 147 -52.70 13.68 19.23
CA SER A 147 -53.90 13.91 20.07
C SER A 147 -54.96 14.83 19.41
N ARG A 148 -56.02 14.24 18.82
CA ARG A 148 -57.41 14.20 19.35
C ARG A 148 -58.23 15.46 19.02
N PRO A 149 -59.57 15.49 19.22
CA PRO A 149 -60.56 14.43 19.49
C PRO A 149 -61.58 14.22 18.37
#